data_AF-A0AA35W4Z4-F1
#
_entry.id   AF-A0AA35W4Z4-F1
#
_cell.length_a   1.000
_cell.length_b   1.000
_cell.length_c   1.000
_cell.angle_alpha   90.00
_cell.angle_beta   90.00
_cell.angle_gamma   90.00
#
_symmetry.space_group_name_H-M   'P 1'
#
loop_
_entity.id
_entity.type
_entity.pdbx_description
1 polymer ?
#
loop_
_entity_poly.entity_id
_entity_poly.type
_entity_poly.pdbx_seq_one_letter_code
_entity_poly.pdbx_strand_id
1 'polypeptide(L)'
;MADEQTKPPYNRKSIISLDRDGKALDWPSLIEKDGDALENHYRHILTELARTDGMLGVIFRKSQNKIQDPAKLKRIIYLIDGETWMGMDIDVKGEIYEGLLQKNAEDVKGGAGQYFTPRPLIKAMVEVMRPKPDMTICDPACGTGGFFLAAHKYLSEKYRLDRKQKDFSASTRSQAQTL
;
A
#
# COMPACT_ATOMS: atom_id res chain seq x y z
N MET A 1 10.36 5.71 -1.75
CA MET A 1 9.20 6.61 -1.90
C MET A 1 9.20 7.27 -3.28
N ALA A 2 8.09 7.89 -3.70
CA ALA A 2 8.00 8.59 -4.99
C ALA A 2 8.97 9.77 -5.07
N ASP A 3 9.08 10.55 -3.99
CA ASP A 3 10.04 11.65 -3.85
C ASP A 3 11.51 11.18 -3.89
N GLU A 4 11.86 10.09 -3.20
CA GLU A 4 13.22 9.52 -3.28
C GLU A 4 13.60 9.10 -4.71
N GLN A 5 12.63 8.72 -5.55
CA GLN A 5 12.91 8.38 -6.96
C GLN A 5 13.21 9.60 -7.83
N THR A 6 12.78 10.80 -7.43
CA THR A 6 13.10 12.04 -8.17
C THR A 6 14.49 12.57 -7.83
N LYS A 7 15.09 12.07 -6.75
CA LYS A 7 16.44 12.45 -6.28
C LYS A 7 17.53 11.54 -6.87
N PRO A 8 18.81 11.96 -6.85
CA PRO A 8 19.92 11.08 -7.21
C PRO A 8 19.97 9.82 -6.31
N PRO A 9 20.37 8.64 -6.83
CA PRO A 9 20.89 8.38 -8.18
C PRO A 9 19.81 8.13 -9.25
N TYR A 10 18.53 8.05 -8.87
CA TYR A 10 17.47 7.58 -9.76
C TYR A 10 16.98 8.64 -10.75
N ASN A 11 16.86 9.90 -10.33
CA ASN A 11 16.50 11.06 -11.16
C ASN A 11 15.28 10.84 -12.08
N ARG A 12 14.26 10.11 -11.58
CA ARG A 12 13.04 9.82 -12.34
C ARG A 12 12.10 11.03 -12.31
N LYS A 13 11.23 11.14 -13.32
CA LYS A 13 10.13 12.12 -13.29
C LYS A 13 9.16 11.76 -12.16
N SER A 14 8.69 12.76 -11.43
CA SER A 14 7.69 12.56 -10.39
C SER A 14 6.43 11.95 -10.99
N ILE A 15 5.91 10.91 -10.34
CA ILE A 15 4.59 10.35 -10.63
C ILE A 15 3.47 11.16 -9.95
N ILE A 16 3.83 11.97 -8.96
CA ILE A 16 2.92 12.87 -8.25
C ILE A 16 3.02 14.24 -8.92
N SER A 17 1.89 14.69 -9.47
CA SER A 17 1.79 15.94 -10.23
C SER A 17 1.22 17.06 -9.36
N LEU A 18 1.20 18.28 -9.90
CA LEU A 18 0.43 19.38 -9.32
C LEU A 18 -1.07 19.09 -9.41
N ASP A 19 -1.86 19.70 -8.52
CA ASP A 19 -3.31 19.74 -8.69
C ASP A 19 -3.74 20.65 -9.86
N ARG A 20 -5.05 20.76 -10.09
CA ARG A 20 -5.63 21.59 -11.16
C ARG A 20 -5.31 23.09 -11.02
N ASP A 21 -5.04 23.55 -9.81
CA ASP A 21 -4.72 24.95 -9.47
C ASP A 21 -3.20 25.21 -9.41
N GLY A 22 -2.38 24.21 -9.75
CA GLY A 22 -0.92 24.31 -9.74
C GLY A 22 -0.27 24.12 -8.37
N LYS A 23 -0.99 23.64 -7.35
CA LYS A 23 -0.42 23.35 -6.03
C LYS A 23 0.31 22.02 -6.03
N ALA A 24 1.46 21.97 -5.36
CA ALA A 24 2.24 20.76 -5.19
C ALA A 24 1.52 19.77 -4.27
N LEU A 25 1.50 18.49 -4.65
CA LEU A 25 0.92 17.38 -3.90
C LEU A 25 1.98 16.39 -3.40
N ASP A 26 3.25 16.75 -3.57
CA ASP A 26 4.40 15.88 -3.31
C ASP A 26 4.84 15.93 -1.85
N TRP A 27 5.77 15.03 -1.51
CA TRP A 27 6.29 14.91 -0.16
C TRP A 27 6.99 16.20 0.34
N PRO A 28 7.82 16.90 -0.46
CA PRO A 28 8.39 18.19 -0.09
C PRO A 28 7.33 19.24 0.32
N SER A 29 6.24 19.35 -0.45
CA SER A 29 5.17 20.30 -0.11
C SER A 29 4.48 20.01 1.22
N LEU A 30 4.51 18.75 1.68
CA LEU A 30 3.93 18.30 2.93
C LEU A 30 4.83 18.60 4.14
N ILE A 31 6.13 18.31 4.03
CA ILE A 31 7.10 18.51 5.14
C ILE A 31 7.32 20.00 5.47
N GLU A 32 7.07 20.90 4.53
CA GLU A 32 7.20 22.35 4.71
C GLU A 32 6.04 22.98 5.50
N LYS A 33 4.96 22.24 5.77
CA LYS A 33 3.75 22.78 6.41
C LYS A 33 3.67 22.37 7.87
N ASP A 34 3.01 23.24 8.66
CA ASP A 34 2.82 23.08 10.09
C ASP A 34 1.41 23.44 10.55
N GLY A 35 1.03 22.92 11.73
CA GLY A 35 -0.25 23.21 12.36
C GLY A 35 -1.44 22.97 11.44
N ASP A 36 -2.38 23.90 11.43
CA ASP A 36 -3.59 23.81 10.60
C ASP A 36 -3.27 23.79 9.09
N ALA A 37 -2.18 24.46 8.67
CA ALA A 37 -1.77 24.45 7.27
C ALA A 37 -1.33 23.05 6.83
N LEU A 38 -0.65 22.30 7.71
CA LEU A 38 -0.29 20.90 7.47
C LEU A 38 -1.52 20.02 7.34
N GLU A 39 -2.46 20.14 8.28
CA GLU A 39 -3.66 19.31 8.27
C GLU A 39 -4.51 19.57 7.01
N ASN A 40 -4.72 20.84 6.67
CA ASN A 40 -5.46 21.24 5.48
C ASN A 40 -4.79 20.74 4.20
N HIS A 41 -3.46 20.88 4.10
CA HIS A 41 -2.70 20.41 2.95
C HIS A 41 -2.72 18.89 2.83
N TYR A 42 -2.58 18.17 3.94
CA TYR A 42 -2.67 16.71 3.96
C TYR A 42 -4.03 16.20 3.50
N ARG A 43 -5.13 16.81 3.99
CA ARG A 43 -6.51 16.48 3.55
C ARG A 43 -6.71 16.76 2.05
N HIS A 44 -6.13 17.86 1.55
CA HIS A 44 -6.15 18.21 0.14
C HIS A 44 -5.44 17.17 -0.72
N ILE A 45 -4.20 16.78 -0.35
CA ILE A 45 -3.44 15.72 -1.01
C ILE A 45 -4.23 14.41 -1.07
N LEU A 46 -4.80 13.97 0.05
CA LEU A 46 -5.62 12.75 0.09
C LEU A 46 -6.80 12.80 -0.91
N THR A 47 -7.44 13.97 -1.03
CA THR A 47 -8.59 14.18 -1.91
C THR A 47 -8.19 14.19 -3.38
N GLU A 48 -7.12 14.89 -3.73
CA GLU A 48 -6.67 15.01 -5.12
C GLU A 48 -6.06 13.70 -5.64
N LEU A 49 -5.24 13.02 -4.82
CA LEU A 49 -4.66 11.73 -5.21
C LEU A 49 -5.74 10.64 -5.38
N ALA A 50 -6.84 10.71 -4.62
CA ALA A 50 -7.97 9.80 -4.78
C ALA A 50 -8.70 9.94 -6.13
N ARG A 51 -8.54 11.10 -6.80
CA ARG A 51 -9.15 11.40 -8.11
C ARG A 51 -8.27 10.99 -9.28
N THR A 52 -7.00 10.69 -9.06
CA THR A 52 -6.08 10.23 -10.11
C THR A 52 -6.52 8.87 -10.66
N ASP A 53 -6.27 8.62 -11.95
CA ASP A 53 -6.49 7.30 -12.53
C ASP A 53 -5.38 6.30 -12.15
N GLY A 54 -5.66 5.01 -12.36
CA GLY A 54 -4.69 3.95 -12.12
C GLY A 54 -4.43 3.65 -10.64
N MET A 55 -3.24 3.10 -10.35
CA MET A 55 -2.90 2.57 -9.03
C MET A 55 -2.94 3.64 -7.93
N LEU A 56 -2.54 4.88 -8.24
CA LEU A 56 -2.51 5.97 -7.24
C LEU A 56 -3.93 6.28 -6.74
N GLY A 57 -4.89 6.42 -7.65
CA GLY A 57 -6.29 6.59 -7.28
C GLY A 57 -6.89 5.42 -6.54
N VAL A 58 -6.46 4.18 -6.83
CA VAL A 58 -6.90 3.00 -6.08
C VAL A 58 -6.40 3.06 -4.64
N ILE A 59 -5.12 3.41 -4.42
CA ILE A 59 -4.52 3.52 -3.08
C ILE A 59 -5.22 4.59 -2.23
N PHE A 60 -5.48 5.76 -2.81
CA PHE A 60 -6.04 6.90 -2.07
C PHE A 60 -7.57 6.96 -2.06
N ARG A 61 -8.25 6.02 -2.72
CA ARG A 61 -9.72 5.99 -2.83
C ARG A 61 -10.39 6.02 -1.46
N LYS A 62 -11.26 7.01 -1.24
CA LYS A 62 -11.99 7.22 0.04
C LYS A 62 -11.06 7.36 1.26
N SER A 63 -9.78 7.69 1.06
CA SER A 63 -8.86 7.97 2.16
C SER A 63 -9.36 9.16 2.99
N GLN A 64 -9.14 9.10 4.30
CA GLN A 64 -9.55 10.14 5.23
C GLN A 64 -8.48 10.33 6.29
N ASN A 65 -8.15 11.59 6.60
CA ASN A 65 -7.34 11.88 7.76
C ASN A 65 -8.16 11.58 9.04
N LYS A 66 -7.65 10.68 9.89
CA LYS A 66 -8.19 10.37 11.22
C LYS A 66 -7.35 10.94 12.36
N ILE A 67 -6.23 11.59 12.05
CA ILE A 67 -5.35 12.21 13.03
C ILE A 67 -5.85 13.64 13.27
N GLN A 68 -6.40 13.88 14.46
CA GLN A 68 -6.99 15.17 14.87
C GLN A 68 -5.97 16.17 15.42
N ASP A 69 -4.77 15.70 15.77
CA ASP A 69 -3.74 16.50 16.41
C ASP A 69 -2.63 16.79 15.38
N PRO A 70 -2.50 18.04 14.90
CA PRO A 70 -1.51 18.40 13.90
C PRO A 70 -0.06 18.11 14.33
N ALA A 71 0.26 18.17 15.63
CA ALA A 71 1.59 17.86 16.12
C ALA A 71 1.88 16.35 16.01
N LYS A 72 0.88 15.50 16.24
CA LYS A 72 1.00 14.05 16.01
C LYS A 72 1.11 13.72 14.52
N LEU A 73 0.33 14.40 13.67
CA LEU A 73 0.44 14.24 12.22
C LEU A 73 1.85 14.60 11.74
N LYS A 74 2.36 15.77 12.16
CA LYS A 74 3.74 16.21 11.88
C LYS A 74 4.74 15.16 12.33
N ARG A 75 4.64 14.69 13.58
CA ARG A 75 5.55 13.66 14.11
C ARG A 75 5.57 12.39 13.27
N ILE A 76 4.41 11.89 12.81
CA ILE A 76 4.34 10.70 11.95
C ILE A 76 5.04 10.96 10.62
N ILE A 77 4.80 12.13 10.01
CA ILE A 77 5.45 12.51 8.74
C ILE A 77 6.97 12.53 8.90
N TYR A 78 7.50 13.13 9.97
CA TYR A 78 8.95 13.13 10.23
C TYR A 78 9.53 11.75 10.52
N LEU A 79 8.79 10.86 11.19
CA LEU A 79 9.24 9.48 11.39
C LEU A 79 9.35 8.72 10.06
N ILE A 80 8.46 8.99 9.11
CA ILE A 80 8.53 8.40 7.77
C ILE A 80 9.66 9.03 6.96
N ASP A 81 9.84 10.35 7.06
CA ASP A 81 10.89 11.11 6.35
C ASP A 81 12.31 10.72 6.79
N GLY A 82 12.49 10.36 8.06
CA GLY A 82 13.78 9.98 8.63
C GLY A 82 14.34 8.62 8.15
N GLU A 83 13.54 7.83 7.42
CA GLU A 83 13.92 6.50 6.95
C GLU A 83 14.18 6.49 5.43
N THR A 84 15.18 5.74 4.98
CA THR A 84 15.45 5.57 3.54
C THR A 84 14.69 4.38 2.99
N TRP A 85 13.56 4.64 2.33
CA TRP A 85 12.68 3.57 1.86
C TRP A 85 13.20 2.94 0.58
N MET A 86 13.67 3.69 -0.42
CA MET A 86 14.15 3.11 -1.69
C MET A 86 15.34 2.15 -1.51
N GLY A 87 16.17 2.35 -0.49
CA GLY A 87 17.34 1.50 -0.20
C GLY A 87 17.01 0.16 0.46
N MET A 88 15.81 0.00 1.01
CA MET A 88 15.37 -1.27 1.59
C MET A 88 14.89 -2.26 0.53
N ASP A 89 15.20 -3.53 0.74
CA ASP A 89 14.67 -4.64 -0.04
C ASP A 89 13.13 -4.63 -0.03
N ILE A 90 12.52 -5.03 -1.15
CA ILE A 90 11.06 -5.12 -1.29
C ILE A 90 10.49 -6.14 -0.31
N ASP A 91 11.19 -7.26 -0.10
CA ASP A 91 10.76 -8.31 0.81
C ASP A 91 10.74 -7.80 2.26
N VAL A 92 11.77 -7.03 2.66
CA VAL A 92 11.86 -6.41 3.98
C VAL A 92 10.70 -5.43 4.22
N LYS A 93 10.35 -4.60 3.23
CA LYS A 93 9.19 -3.69 3.34
C LYS A 93 7.89 -4.45 3.49
N GLY A 94 7.73 -5.53 2.72
CA GLY A 94 6.58 -6.42 2.81
C GLY A 94 6.45 -7.01 4.21
N GLU A 95 7.53 -7.52 4.78
CA GLU A 95 7.56 -8.09 6.13
C GLU A 95 7.23 -7.07 7.21
N ILE A 96 7.75 -5.84 7.11
CA ILE A 96 7.41 -4.75 8.05
C ILE A 96 5.92 -4.43 7.98
N TYR A 97 5.37 -4.26 6.77
CA TYR A 97 3.95 -3.95 6.58
C TYR A 97 3.04 -5.06 7.12
N GLU A 98 3.36 -6.30 6.79
CA GLU A 98 2.65 -7.49 7.26
C GLU A 98 2.72 -7.65 8.78
N GLY A 99 3.88 -7.39 9.38
CA GLY A 99 4.06 -7.40 10.83
C GLY A 99 3.21 -6.36 11.56
N LEU A 100 3.07 -5.15 10.98
CA LEU A 100 2.17 -4.11 11.53
C LEU A 100 0.71 -4.52 11.44
N LEU A 101 0.29 -5.12 10.32
CA LEU A 101 -1.08 -5.63 10.15
C LEU A 101 -1.40 -6.74 11.15
N GLN A 102 -0.47 -7.68 11.34
CA GLN A 102 -0.64 -8.77 12.30
C GLN A 102 -0.77 -8.23 13.73
N LYS A 103 0.12 -7.34 14.16
CA LYS A 103 0.05 -6.72 15.49
C LYS A 103 -1.27 -5.99 15.72
N ASN A 104 -1.75 -5.27 14.71
CA ASN A 104 -3.03 -4.57 14.80
C ASN A 104 -4.23 -5.55 14.87
N ALA A 105 -4.15 -6.68 14.15
CA ALA A 105 -5.18 -7.72 14.19
C ALA A 105 -5.23 -8.48 15.52
N GLU A 106 -4.08 -8.67 16.17
CA GLU A 106 -3.95 -9.30 17.49
C GLU A 106 -4.47 -8.39 18.62
N ASP A 107 -4.54 -7.08 18.40
CA ASP A 107 -5.17 -6.15 19.34
C ASP A 107 -6.70 -6.27 19.30
N VAL A 108 -7.22 -7.17 20.16
CA VAL A 108 -8.65 -7.48 20.32
C VAL A 108 -9.50 -6.22 20.57
N LYS A 109 -8.94 -5.17 21.17
CA LYS A 109 -9.67 -3.92 21.45
C LYS A 109 -9.96 -3.10 20.20
N GLY A 110 -9.13 -3.24 19.16
CA GLY A 110 -9.23 -2.49 17.91
C GLY A 110 -10.21 -3.10 16.90
N GLY A 111 -10.67 -4.34 17.10
CA GLY A 111 -11.59 -5.03 16.18
C GLY A 111 -11.00 -5.32 14.79
N ALA A 112 -9.72 -5.03 14.56
CA ALA A 112 -9.07 -5.20 13.26
C ALA A 112 -8.90 -6.67 12.85
N GLY A 113 -8.99 -7.60 13.81
CA GLY A 113 -8.91 -9.04 13.57
C GLY A 113 -9.95 -9.57 12.57
N GLN A 114 -11.10 -8.91 12.40
CA GLN A 114 -12.12 -9.31 11.42
C GLN A 114 -11.65 -9.19 9.96
N TYR A 115 -10.62 -8.40 9.69
CA TYR A 115 -10.06 -8.18 8.35
C TYR A 115 -8.77 -8.98 8.09
N PHE A 116 -8.34 -9.78 9.08
CA PHE A 116 -7.07 -10.50 9.05
C PHE A 116 -7.29 -12.01 9.15
N THR A 117 -6.49 -12.78 8.42
CA THR A 117 -6.44 -14.24 8.52
C THR A 117 -5.01 -14.65 8.88
N PRO A 118 -4.80 -15.50 9.90
CA PRO A 118 -3.48 -15.94 10.31
C PRO A 118 -2.66 -16.51 9.14
N ARG A 119 -1.43 -16.02 8.96
CA ARG A 119 -0.57 -16.42 7.83
C ARG A 119 -0.28 -17.92 7.74
N PRO A 120 -0.09 -18.65 8.86
CA PRO A 120 0.04 -20.11 8.80
C PRO A 120 -1.20 -20.80 8.21
N LEU A 121 -2.40 -20.31 8.51
CA LEU A 121 -3.65 -20.86 7.98
C LEU A 121 -3.78 -20.58 6.48
N ILE A 122 -3.52 -19.35 6.05
CA ILE A 122 -3.51 -18.99 4.62
C ILE A 122 -2.53 -19.90 3.86
N LYS A 123 -1.31 -20.07 4.37
CA LYS A 123 -0.28 -20.91 3.75
C LYS A 123 -0.76 -22.35 3.60
N ALA A 124 -1.30 -22.95 4.65
CA ALA A 124 -1.82 -24.31 4.60
C ALA A 124 -2.95 -24.45 3.56
N MET A 125 -3.87 -23.48 3.51
CA MET A 125 -4.95 -23.47 2.51
C MET A 125 -4.41 -23.39 1.08
N VAL A 126 -3.46 -22.49 0.80
CA VAL A 126 -2.85 -22.36 -0.53
C VAL A 126 -2.09 -23.63 -0.92
N GLU A 127 -1.37 -24.26 0.01
CA GLU A 127 -0.65 -25.52 -0.23
C GLU A 127 -1.58 -26.69 -0.60
N VAL A 128 -2.80 -26.72 -0.05
CA VAL A 128 -3.83 -27.70 -0.41
C VAL A 128 -4.47 -27.35 -1.75
N MET A 129 -4.77 -26.07 -1.98
CA MET A 129 -5.40 -25.60 -3.22
C MET A 129 -4.50 -25.76 -4.45
N ARG A 130 -3.18 -25.68 -4.28
CA ARG A 130 -2.17 -25.87 -5.33
C ARG A 130 -2.47 -25.06 -6.61
N PRO A 131 -2.57 -23.72 -6.52
CA PRO A 131 -2.83 -22.89 -7.68
C PRO A 131 -1.74 -23.09 -8.74
N LYS A 132 -2.13 -23.07 -10.02
CA LYS A 132 -1.23 -23.21 -11.16
C LYS A 132 -1.12 -21.88 -11.92
N PRO A 133 -0.04 -21.68 -12.70
CA PRO A 133 0.03 -20.55 -13.62
C PRO A 133 -1.20 -20.48 -14.52
N ASP A 134 -1.58 -19.26 -14.92
CA ASP A 134 -2.72 -18.95 -15.79
C ASP A 134 -4.11 -19.23 -15.19
N MET A 135 -4.19 -19.75 -13.96
CA MET A 135 -5.44 -19.82 -13.22
C MET A 135 -5.85 -18.44 -12.69
N THR A 136 -7.15 -18.16 -12.73
CA THR A 136 -7.71 -16.98 -12.07
C THR A 136 -7.97 -17.29 -10.59
N ILE A 137 -7.48 -16.43 -9.71
CA ILE A 137 -7.68 -16.52 -8.26
C ILE A 137 -8.61 -15.38 -7.83
N CYS A 138 -9.65 -15.70 -7.08
CA CYS A 138 -10.61 -14.74 -6.56
C CYS A 138 -10.76 -14.92 -5.05
N ASP A 139 -10.75 -13.82 -4.32
CA ASP A 139 -11.09 -13.74 -2.90
C ASP A 139 -12.11 -12.59 -2.72
N PRO A 140 -13.40 -12.90 -2.53
CA PRO A 140 -14.45 -11.88 -2.43
C PRO A 140 -14.44 -11.12 -1.09
N ALA A 141 -13.65 -11.58 -0.12
CA ALA A 141 -13.52 -10.97 1.20
C ALA A 141 -12.03 -10.80 1.56
N CYS A 142 -11.25 -10.26 0.62
CA CYS A 142 -9.80 -10.35 0.65
C CYS A 142 -9.10 -9.69 1.84
N GLY A 143 -9.79 -8.81 2.58
CA GLY A 143 -9.23 -8.13 3.75
C GLY A 143 -7.89 -7.46 3.42
N THR A 144 -6.84 -7.83 4.14
CA THR A 144 -5.45 -7.36 3.90
C THR A 144 -4.78 -7.92 2.63
N GLY A 145 -5.45 -8.82 1.90
CA GLY A 145 -4.93 -9.43 0.66
C GLY A 145 -4.02 -10.64 0.88
N GLY A 146 -3.99 -11.20 2.10
CA GLY A 146 -3.05 -12.27 2.47
C GLY A 146 -3.10 -13.52 1.58
N PHE A 147 -4.29 -13.91 1.10
CA PHE A 147 -4.44 -15.04 0.17
C PHE A 147 -3.75 -14.77 -1.18
N PHE A 148 -3.83 -13.55 -1.70
CA PHE A 148 -3.17 -13.20 -2.96
C PHE A 148 -1.65 -13.18 -2.82
N LEU A 149 -1.13 -12.64 -1.72
CA LEU A 149 0.30 -12.64 -1.44
C LEU A 149 0.84 -14.07 -1.30
N ALA A 150 0.13 -14.92 -0.54
CA ALA A 150 0.51 -16.32 -0.36
C ALA A 150 0.42 -17.13 -1.65
N ALA A 151 -0.61 -16.92 -2.47
CA ALA A 151 -0.75 -17.58 -3.76
C ALA A 151 0.36 -17.14 -4.74
N HIS A 152 0.67 -15.85 -4.80
CA HIS A 152 1.77 -15.33 -5.61
C HIS A 152 3.13 -15.93 -5.19
N LYS A 153 3.37 -16.01 -3.88
CA LYS A 153 4.58 -16.65 -3.33
C LYS A 153 4.65 -18.13 -3.71
N TYR A 154 3.56 -18.88 -3.52
CA TYR A 154 3.48 -20.29 -3.91
C TYR A 154 3.78 -20.49 -5.39
N LEU A 155 3.18 -19.68 -6.27
CA LEU A 155 3.40 -19.76 -7.70
C LEU A 155 4.86 -19.48 -8.09
N SER A 156 5.45 -18.45 -7.49
CA SER A 156 6.84 -18.04 -7.74
C SER A 156 7.87 -19.07 -7.25
N GLU A 157 7.57 -19.78 -6.17
CA GLU A 157 8.45 -20.82 -5.61
C GLU A 157 8.31 -22.18 -6.31
N LYS A 158 7.11 -22.54 -6.78
CA LYS A 158 6.82 -23.86 -7.34
C LYS A 158 6.91 -23.93 -8.86
N TYR A 159 6.79 -22.80 -9.54
CA TYR A 159 6.77 -22.75 -11.00
C TYR A 159 7.77 -21.74 -11.54
N ARG A 160 8.36 -22.07 -12.70
CA ARG A 160 9.16 -21.12 -13.46
C ARG A 160 8.22 -20.24 -14.28
N LEU A 161 7.79 -19.13 -13.69
CA LEU A 161 6.91 -18.18 -14.35
C LEU A 161 7.64 -17.43 -15.47
N ASP A 162 7.00 -17.32 -16.64
CA ASP A 162 7.46 -16.44 -17.69
C ASP A 162 7.19 -14.96 -17.33
N ARG A 163 7.69 -14.03 -18.16
CA ARG A 163 7.53 -12.59 -17.90
C ARG A 163 6.06 -12.16 -17.86
N LYS A 164 5.22 -12.70 -18.75
CA LYS A 164 3.79 -12.36 -18.79
C LYS A 164 3.05 -12.90 -17.57
N GLN A 165 3.42 -14.09 -17.09
CA GLN A 165 2.84 -14.71 -15.90
C GLN A 165 3.24 -13.97 -14.61
N LYS A 166 4.47 -13.44 -14.55
CA LYS A 166 4.90 -12.55 -13.46
C LYS A 166 4.10 -11.25 -13.43
N ASP A 167 3.87 -10.65 -14.59
CA ASP A 167 3.08 -9.42 -14.70
C ASP A 167 1.58 -9.66 -14.41
N PHE A 168 1.02 -10.81 -14.84
CA PHE A 168 -0.38 -11.18 -14.62
C PHE A 168 -0.69 -11.43 -13.14
N SER A 169 0.26 -12.02 -12.41
CA SER A 169 0.13 -12.25 -10.96
C SER A 169 0.03 -10.95 -10.15
N ALA A 170 0.45 -9.82 -10.72
CA ALA A 170 0.28 -8.49 -10.13
C ALA A 170 -1.10 -7.87 -10.47
N SER A 171 -1.82 -8.41 -11.45
CA SER A 171 -3.13 -7.91 -11.92
C SER A 171 -4.32 -8.67 -11.30
N THR A 172 -4.27 -8.90 -9.99
CA THR A 172 -5.36 -9.53 -9.26
C THR A 172 -6.54 -8.57 -9.15
N ARG A 173 -7.64 -8.86 -9.85
CA ARG A 173 -8.87 -8.07 -9.78
C ARG A 173 -9.63 -8.38 -8.48
N SER A 174 -9.53 -7.50 -7.50
CA SER A 174 -10.51 -7.45 -6.41
C SER A 174 -11.85 -6.96 -6.97
N GLN A 175 -12.85 -7.83 -7.03
CA GLN A 175 -14.25 -7.46 -7.32
C GLN A 175 -15.01 -7.11 -6.02
N ALA A 176 -14.36 -6.45 -5.06
CA ALA A 176 -14.98 -6.15 -3.76
C ALA A 176 -15.73 -4.80 -3.70
N GLN A 177 -16.17 -4.20 -4.83
CA GLN A 177 -16.78 -2.84 -4.82
C GLN A 177 -18.15 -2.72 -5.51
N THR A 178 -19.01 -3.75 -5.45
CA THR A 178 -20.40 -3.62 -5.93
C THR A 178 -21.47 -3.87 -4.85
N LEU A 179 -21.23 -3.42 -3.62
CA LEU A 179 -22.29 -3.17 -2.64
C LEU A 179 -22.08 -1.80 -2.01
#